data_AF-A0A934ADW6-F1
#
_entry.id   AF-A0A934ADW6-F1
#
_cell.length_a   1.000
_cell.length_b   1.000
_cell.length_c   1.000
_cell.angle_alpha   90.00
_cell.angle_beta   90.00
_cell.angle_gamma   90.00
#
_symmetry.space_group_name_H-M   'P 1'
#
loop_
_entity.id
_entity.type
_entity.pdbx_description
1 polymer ?
#
loop_
_entity_poly.entity_id
_entity_poly.type
_entity_poly.pdbx_seq_one_letter_code
_entity_poly.pdbx_strand_id
1 'polypeptide(L)'
;MTDIALNMLFGKRAKYAMLVTGICFATILMTQGLTIFFGILGFSYATATNIRAPIWVVDPLVQQVGANQPLRDTDVDRVRSVEGVGWAAPNYVGNAQDKLLSGGATQPVTLVGIDANTLAGEPAKNSRGTSST
;
A
#
# COMPACT_ATOMS: atom_id res chain seq x y z
N MET A 1 20.57 -17.84 -44.38
CA MET A 1 20.59 -19.04 -43.51
C MET A 1 19.40 -19.08 -42.54
N THR A 2 18.85 -17.94 -42.13
CA THR A 2 17.64 -17.85 -41.28
C THR A 2 16.34 -18.21 -42.03
N ASP A 3 16.26 -17.98 -43.33
CA ASP A 3 15.03 -18.20 -44.12
C ASP A 3 14.60 -19.67 -44.19
N ILE A 4 15.57 -20.58 -44.24
CA ILE A 4 15.30 -22.03 -44.25
C ILE A 4 14.76 -22.48 -42.87
N ALA A 5 15.29 -21.93 -41.78
CA ALA A 5 14.82 -22.22 -40.42
C ALA A 5 13.39 -21.71 -40.19
N LEU A 6 13.06 -20.50 -40.67
CA LEU A 6 11.71 -19.95 -40.61
C LEU A 6 10.70 -20.79 -41.42
N ASN A 7 11.07 -21.23 -42.62
CA ASN A 7 10.21 -22.11 -43.43
C ASN A 7 9.99 -23.49 -42.79
N MET A 8 10.99 -24.06 -42.12
CA MET A 8 10.81 -25.31 -41.35
C MET A 8 9.91 -25.12 -40.12
N LEU A 9 9.97 -23.94 -39.49
CA LEU A 9 9.16 -23.59 -38.32
C LEU A 9 7.67 -23.39 -38.71
N PHE A 10 7.40 -22.64 -39.78
CA PHE A 10 6.03 -22.39 -40.26
C PHE A 10 5.43 -23.55 -41.06
N GLY A 11 6.25 -24.48 -41.57
CA GLY A 11 5.81 -25.64 -42.35
C GLY A 11 4.81 -26.55 -41.61
N LYS A 12 4.76 -26.51 -40.27
CA LYS A 12 3.75 -27.20 -39.44
C LYS A 12 2.97 -26.20 -38.58
N ARG A 13 2.12 -25.39 -39.25
CA ARG A 13 1.24 -24.36 -38.65
C ARG A 13 0.54 -24.74 -37.33
N ALA A 14 0.03 -25.97 -37.20
CA ALA A 14 -0.61 -26.43 -35.97
C ALA A 14 0.36 -26.59 -34.79
N LYS A 15 1.56 -27.13 -35.02
CA LYS A 15 2.60 -27.26 -33.98
C LYS A 15 3.15 -25.88 -33.58
N TYR A 16 3.37 -25.02 -34.56
CA TYR A 16 3.81 -23.65 -34.32
C TYR A 16 2.78 -22.86 -33.48
N ALA A 17 1.50 -22.91 -33.85
CA ALA A 17 0.43 -22.24 -33.11
C ALA A 17 0.29 -22.76 -31.67
N MET A 18 0.40 -24.08 -31.46
CA MET A 18 0.38 -24.67 -30.12
C MET A 18 1.57 -24.20 -29.27
N LEU A 19 2.77 -24.17 -29.84
CA LEU A 19 3.99 -23.77 -29.15
C LEU A 19 3.94 -22.29 -28.75
N VAL A 20 3.61 -21.41 -29.70
CA VAL A 20 3.49 -19.96 -29.43
C VAL A 20 2.39 -19.68 -28.40
N THR A 21 1.21 -20.30 -28.54
CA THR A 21 0.12 -20.14 -27.56
C THR A 21 0.55 -20.62 -26.18
N GLY A 22 1.27 -21.75 -26.09
CA GLY A 22 1.78 -22.27 -24.83
C GLY A 22 2.77 -21.34 -24.15
N ILE A 23 3.71 -20.77 -24.90
CA ILE A 23 4.67 -19.78 -24.38
C ILE A 23 3.94 -18.51 -23.94
N CYS A 24 3.05 -17.96 -24.77
CA CYS A 24 2.26 -16.79 -24.40
C CYS A 24 1.45 -17.04 -23.12
N PHE A 25 0.77 -18.18 -23.02
CA PHE A 25 0.01 -18.54 -21.84
C PHE A 25 0.88 -18.66 -20.58
N ALA A 26 2.04 -19.31 -20.67
CA ALA A 26 2.99 -19.41 -19.56
C ALA A 26 3.48 -18.02 -19.11
N THR A 27 3.82 -17.14 -20.06
CA THR A 27 4.27 -15.77 -19.73
C THR A 27 3.17 -14.91 -19.09
N ILE A 28 1.91 -15.06 -19.52
CA ILE A 28 0.76 -14.38 -18.91
C ILE A 28 0.59 -14.84 -17.47
N LEU A 29 0.62 -16.15 -17.21
CA LEU A 29 0.48 -16.69 -15.85
C LEU A 29 1.61 -16.21 -14.92
N MET A 30 2.85 -16.17 -15.40
CA MET A 30 3.97 -15.58 -14.65
C MET A 30 3.72 -14.10 -14.33
N THR A 31 3.24 -13.33 -15.30
CA THR A 31 2.98 -11.90 -15.12
C THR A 31 1.83 -11.64 -14.16
N GLN A 32 0.78 -12.46 -14.17
CA GLN A 32 -0.34 -12.38 -13.23
C GLN A 32 0.12 -12.60 -11.78
N GLY A 33 0.92 -13.64 -11.54
CA GLY A 33 1.47 -13.91 -10.20
C GLY A 33 2.32 -12.76 -9.68
N LEU A 34 3.15 -12.16 -10.55
CA LEU A 34 3.98 -11.02 -10.20
C LEU A 34 3.15 -9.75 -9.92
N THR A 35 2.09 -9.52 -10.70
CA THR A 35 1.21 -8.36 -10.52
C THR A 35 0.50 -8.38 -9.17
N ILE A 36 0.02 -9.55 -8.75
CA ILE A 36 -0.63 -9.71 -7.44
C ILE A 36 0.36 -9.39 -6.31
N PHE A 37 1.59 -9.87 -6.43
CA PHE A 37 2.64 -9.58 -5.45
C PHE A 37 2.92 -8.08 -5.32
N PHE A 38 3.09 -7.38 -6.45
CA PHE A 38 3.26 -5.92 -6.43
C PHE A 38 2.03 -5.18 -5.90
N GLY A 39 0.82 -5.67 -6.17
CA GLY A 39 -0.40 -5.12 -5.61
C GLY A 39 -0.45 -5.20 -4.08
N ILE A 40 -0.08 -6.35 -3.52
CA ILE A 40 0.00 -6.55 -2.06
C ILE A 40 1.09 -5.65 -1.46
N LEU A 41 2.27 -5.55 -2.08
CA LEU A 41 3.32 -4.65 -1.61
C LEU A 41 2.87 -3.18 -1.62
N GLY A 42 2.18 -2.75 -2.68
CA GLY A 42 1.63 -1.41 -2.79
C GLY A 42 0.64 -1.12 -1.65
N PHE A 43 -0.23 -2.08 -1.33
CA PHE A 43 -1.15 -1.96 -0.20
C PHE A 43 -0.41 -1.89 1.14
N SER A 44 0.63 -2.69 1.36
CA SER A 44 1.42 -2.67 2.60
C SER A 44 2.15 -1.35 2.81
N TYR A 45 2.60 -0.67 1.75
CA TYR A 45 3.30 0.62 1.86
C TYR A 45 2.37 1.83 1.87
N ALA A 46 1.09 1.66 1.49
CA ALA A 46 0.14 2.76 1.35
C ALA A 46 -0.04 3.60 2.62
N THR A 47 -0.07 2.97 3.79
CA THR A 47 -0.20 3.67 5.08
C THR A 47 0.98 4.61 5.34
N ALA A 48 2.20 4.17 5.03
CA ALA A 48 3.41 4.95 5.23
C ALA A 48 3.51 6.12 4.24
N THR A 49 3.01 5.97 3.01
CA THR A 49 3.03 7.05 2.00
C THR A 49 1.90 8.06 2.16
N ASN A 50 0.74 7.60 2.60
CA ASN A 50 -0.43 8.47 2.72
C ASN A 50 -0.31 9.43 3.89
N ILE A 51 0.32 9.00 4.98
CA ILE A 51 0.62 9.84 6.13
C ILE A 51 1.95 10.54 5.81
N ARG A 52 1.88 11.83 5.47
CA ARG A 52 3.02 12.64 4.96
C ARG A 52 4.03 13.02 6.05
N ALA A 53 4.49 12.05 6.84
CA ALA A 53 5.50 12.22 7.87
C ALA A 53 6.88 11.73 7.36
N PRO A 54 7.93 12.56 7.45
CA PRO A 54 9.27 12.17 7.01
C PRO A 54 9.97 11.21 7.98
N ILE A 55 9.57 11.22 9.26
CA ILE A 55 10.18 10.44 10.34
C ILE A 55 9.07 9.72 11.10
N TRP A 56 9.31 8.43 11.38
CA TRP A 56 8.41 7.57 12.15
C TRP A 56 9.11 7.12 13.43
N VAL A 57 8.45 7.32 14.57
CA VAL A 57 8.93 6.87 15.88
C VAL A 57 8.04 5.75 16.35
N VAL A 58 8.63 4.60 16.65
CA VAL A 58 7.93 3.38 17.10
C VAL A 58 8.71 2.74 18.25
N ASP A 59 8.05 1.90 19.04
CA ASP A 59 8.69 1.12 20.10
C ASP A 59 9.66 0.09 19.48
N PRO A 60 10.86 -0.11 20.04
CA PRO A 60 11.85 -1.05 19.51
C PRO A 60 11.39 -2.52 19.46
N LEU A 61 10.33 -2.88 20.19
CA LEU A 61 9.76 -4.22 20.20
C LEU A 61 8.77 -4.45 19.04
N VAL A 62 8.43 -3.42 18.27
CA VAL A 62 7.54 -3.53 17.10
C VAL A 62 8.26 -4.28 15.98
N GLN A 63 7.82 -5.50 15.70
CA GLN A 63 8.38 -6.34 14.63
C GLN A 63 7.70 -6.15 13.27
N GLN A 64 6.48 -5.60 13.25
CA GLN A 64 5.67 -5.49 12.05
C GLN A 64 5.05 -4.10 11.92
N VAL A 65 5.11 -3.54 10.71
CA VAL A 65 4.39 -2.32 10.33
C VAL A 65 2.88 -2.60 10.43
N GLY A 66 2.24 -2.03 11.47
CA GLY A 66 0.83 -2.27 11.81
C GLY A 66 0.59 -2.98 13.14
N ALA A 67 1.65 -3.44 13.82
CA ALA A 67 1.53 -3.86 15.21
C ALA A 67 1.41 -2.61 16.09
N ASN A 68 0.21 -2.41 16.64
CA ASN A 68 -0.08 -1.28 17.52
C ASN A 68 0.43 -1.54 18.93
N GLN A 69 1.72 -1.30 19.15
CA GLN A 69 2.24 -1.16 20.49
C GLN A 69 2.07 0.30 20.93
N PRO A 70 1.27 0.58 21.98
CA PRO A 70 1.05 1.95 22.41
C PRO A 70 2.33 2.53 23.02
N LEU A 71 2.76 3.69 22.52
CA LEU A 71 3.74 4.54 23.18
C LEU A 71 3.04 5.38 24.26
N ARG A 72 3.81 5.89 25.23
CA ARG A 72 3.26 6.81 26.23
C ARG A 72 3.12 8.19 25.61
N ASP A 73 2.12 8.95 26.05
CA ASP A 73 1.95 10.34 25.57
C ASP A 73 3.19 11.21 25.83
N THR A 74 3.92 10.94 26.92
CA THR A 74 5.17 11.63 27.25
C THR A 74 6.30 11.37 26.26
N ASP A 75 6.26 10.30 25.47
CA ASP A 75 7.29 10.02 24.46
C ASP A 75 7.19 11.00 23.28
N VAL A 76 6.01 11.55 22.98
CA VAL A 76 5.85 12.60 21.97
C VAL A 76 6.58 13.87 22.40
N ASP A 77 6.46 14.27 23.67
CA ASP A 77 7.16 15.44 24.19
C ASP A 77 8.69 15.24 24.22
N ARG A 78 9.15 14.01 24.45
CA ARG A 78 10.58 13.67 24.33
C ARG A 78 11.07 13.83 22.90
N VAL A 79 10.32 13.36 21.90
CA VAL A 79 10.68 13.54 20.49
C VAL A 79 10.71 15.02 20.11
N ARG A 80 9.73 15.82 20.58
CA ARG A 80 9.70 17.28 20.37
C ARG A 80 10.89 18.01 21.00
N SER A 81 11.50 17.46 22.06
CA SER A 81 12.64 18.07 22.73
C SER A 81 13.98 17.88 21.99
N VAL A 82 14.02 17.03 20.96
CA VAL A 82 15.24 16.77 20.17
C VAL A 82 15.52 17.97 19.25
N GLU A 83 16.75 18.48 19.30
CA GLU A 83 17.20 19.57 18.43
C GLU A 83 17.00 19.20 16.95
N GLY A 84 16.35 20.08 16.18
CA GLY A 84 16.03 19.86 14.77
C GLY A 84 14.65 19.26 14.50
N VAL A 85 13.91 18.82 15.52
CA VAL A 85 12.51 18.38 15.37
C VAL A 85 11.58 19.59 15.42
N GLY A 86 11.04 20.01 14.27
CA GLY A 86 10.11 21.15 14.20
C GLY A 86 8.72 20.85 14.77
N TRP A 87 8.26 19.61 14.64
CA TRP A 87 6.98 19.15 15.21
C TRP A 87 7.00 17.63 15.36
N ALA A 88 6.18 17.13 16.29
CA ALA A 88 5.83 15.72 16.38
C ALA A 88 4.39 15.58 16.87
N ALA A 89 3.67 14.57 16.38
CA ALA A 89 2.30 14.32 16.76
C ALA A 89 2.08 12.81 16.98
N PRO A 90 1.21 12.41 17.93
CA PRO A 90 0.82 11.01 18.05
C PRO A 90 0.05 10.58 16.81
N ASN A 91 0.31 9.35 16.35
CA ASN A 91 -0.41 8.77 15.22
C ASN A 91 -1.11 7.50 15.67
N TYR A 92 -2.40 7.37 15.33
CA TYR A 92 -3.20 6.19 15.59
C TYR A 92 -3.59 5.54 14.26
N VAL A 93 -3.31 4.24 14.10
CA VAL A 93 -3.76 3.47 12.94
C VAL A 93 -4.36 2.17 13.43
N GLY A 94 -5.69 2.04 13.39
CA GLY A 94 -6.42 0.87 13.87
C GLY A 94 -7.27 0.22 12.79
N ASN A 95 -7.65 -1.04 12.98
CA ASN A 95 -8.72 -1.66 12.20
C ASN A 95 -10.01 -1.61 13.01
N ALA A 96 -11.07 -1.10 12.40
CA ALA A 96 -12.41 -1.06 12.96
C ALA A 96 -13.39 -1.77 12.01
N GLN A 97 -14.57 -2.09 12.50
CA GLN A 97 -15.68 -2.55 11.67
C GLN A 97 -16.74 -1.47 11.66
N ASP A 98 -17.10 -1.01 10.48
CA ASP A 98 -18.13 0.00 10.31
C ASP A 98 -19.26 -0.51 9.42
N LYS A 99 -20.47 -0.01 9.64
CA LYS A 99 -21.67 -0.43 8.94
C LYS A 99 -21.99 0.57 7.84
N LEU A 100 -21.97 0.11 6.59
CA LEU A 100 -22.24 0.96 5.44
C LEU A 100 -23.71 1.41 5.42
N LEU A 101 -23.92 2.73 5.43
CA LEU A 101 -25.25 3.35 5.44
C LEU A 101 -26.13 2.94 4.25
N SER A 102 -25.53 2.63 3.11
CA SER A 102 -26.25 2.30 1.87
C SER A 102 -26.76 0.86 1.77
N GLY A 103 -26.43 -0.03 2.72
CA GLY A 103 -26.82 -1.44 2.61
C GLY A 103 -26.77 -2.26 3.89
N GLY A 104 -26.41 -1.65 5.03
CA GLY A 104 -26.38 -2.30 6.33
C GLY A 104 -25.31 -3.39 6.50
N ALA A 105 -24.46 -3.61 5.49
CA ALA A 105 -23.34 -4.52 5.57
C ALA A 105 -22.20 -3.94 6.41
N THR A 106 -21.66 -4.75 7.32
CA THR A 106 -20.46 -4.40 8.09
C THR A 106 -19.22 -4.68 7.25
N GLN A 107 -18.34 -3.69 7.12
CA GLN A 107 -17.07 -3.80 6.41
C GLN A 107 -15.91 -3.44 7.33
N PRO A 108 -14.75 -4.12 7.22
CA PRO A 108 -13.55 -3.70 7.89
C PRO A 108 -13.06 -2.39 7.29
N VAL A 109 -12.77 -1.42 8.14
CA VAL A 109 -12.24 -0.11 7.78
C VAL A 109 -10.96 0.15 8.57
N THR A 110 -9.99 0.80 7.93
CA THR A 110 -8.80 1.28 8.64
C THR A 110 -9.08 2.68 9.15
N LEU A 111 -9.03 2.84 10.47
CA LEU A 111 -9.16 4.12 11.14
C LEU A 111 -7.78 4.74 11.31
N VAL A 112 -7.60 5.92 10.72
CA VAL A 112 -6.38 6.73 10.88
C VAL A 112 -6.74 7.97 11.68
N GLY A 113 -6.08 8.15 12.81
CA GLY A 113 -6.19 9.34 13.65
C GLY A 113 -5.44 10.50 13.02
N ILE A 114 -6.03 11.68 13.06
CA ILE A 114 -5.44 12.92 12.57
C ILE A 114 -5.21 13.83 13.77
N ASP A 115 -4.03 14.44 13.85
CA ASP A 115 -3.74 15.44 14.86
C ASP A 115 -4.45 16.77 14.54
N ALA A 116 -5.16 17.34 15.52
CA ALA A 116 -5.96 18.54 15.31
C ALA A 116 -5.11 19.81 15.08
N ASN A 117 -3.87 19.84 15.56
CA ASN A 117 -3.01 21.03 15.47
C ASN A 117 -2.20 21.05 14.17
N THR A 118 -1.69 19.89 13.75
CA THR A 118 -0.83 19.78 12.55
C THR A 118 -1.58 19.31 11.32
N LEU A 119 -2.79 18.77 11.49
CA LEU A 119 -3.54 18.05 10.44
C LEU A 119 -2.69 16.92 9.80
N ALA A 120 -1.67 16.45 10.51
CA ALA A 120 -0.82 15.36 10.05
C ALA A 120 -1.66 14.09 9.96
N GLY A 121 -1.78 13.55 8.74
CA GLY A 121 -2.66 12.42 8.41
C GLY A 121 -3.90 12.79 7.58
N GLU A 122 -4.17 14.08 7.34
CA GLU A 122 -5.25 14.50 6.45
C GLU A 122 -4.99 14.05 5.00
N PRO A 123 -5.98 13.47 4.31
CA PRO A 123 -5.84 13.12 2.90
C PRO A 123 -5.57 14.36 2.03
N ALA A 124 -4.69 14.22 1.04
CA ALA A 124 -4.26 15.32 0.17
C ALA A 124 -5.40 15.99 -0.63
N LYS A 125 -6.56 15.34 -0.75
CA LYS A 125 -7.74 15.87 -1.43
C LYS A 125 -9.00 15.45 -0.69
N ASN A 126 -9.63 16.39 0.00
CA ASN A 126 -10.96 16.19 0.56
C ASN A 126 -12.01 16.47 -0.53
N SER A 127 -12.86 15.49 -0.83
CA SER A 127 -13.85 15.60 -1.91
C SER A 127 -15.22 16.10 -1.45
N ARG A 128 -15.47 16.20 -0.12
CA ARG A 128 -16.78 16.54 0.44
C ARG A 128 -16.77 17.38 1.73
N GLY A 129 -15.64 17.93 2.17
CA GLY A 129 -15.58 18.80 3.35
C GLY A 129 -14.60 19.96 3.18
N THR A 130 -15.03 21.16 3.57
CA THR A 130 -14.19 22.37 3.67
C THR A 130 -13.34 22.25 4.93
N SER A 131 -12.01 22.29 4.83
CA SER A 131 -11.14 22.48 5.98
C SER A 131 -11.27 23.95 6.42
N SER A 132 -12.04 24.20 7.48
CA SER A 132 -12.00 25.49 8.17
C SER A 132 -10.73 25.53 9.02
N THR A 133 -9.87 26.49 8.67
CA THR A 133 -8.73 27.04 9.43
C THR A 133 -8.83 26.92 10.94
#